data_AF-A0A2R4N180-F1
#
_entry.id   AF-A0A2R4N180-F1
#
_cell.length_a   1.000
_cell.length_b   1.000
_cell.length_c   1.000
_cell.angle_alpha   90.00
_cell.angle_beta   90.00
_cell.angle_gamma   90.00
#
_symmetry.space_group_name_H-M   'P 1'
#
loop_
_entity.id
_entity.type
_entity.pdbx_description
1 polymer ?
#
loop_
_entity_poly.entity_id
_entity_poly.type
_entity_poly.pdbx_seq_one_letter_code
_entity_poly.pdbx_strand_id
1 'polypeptide(L)'
;MAEKIWHWLCEHDRIYAGDPVWIKPLQQLSWEERRKVYGAQGRAVAELILKTLKEDTALAAEWEKAVIESVLAKGGDRDFLDSQVMAVLGPLKLNHYITREAEARGILLKTGASQGGCMLAIVIMTLVVAVIAWLTR
;
A
#
# COMPACT_ATOMS: atom_id res chain seq x y z
N MET A 1 3.46 14.73 6.39
CA MET A 1 4.09 13.40 6.21
C MET A 1 4.82 13.33 4.90
N ALA A 2 4.13 13.52 3.77
CA ALA A 2 4.76 13.70 2.45
C ALA A 2 5.91 14.72 2.50
N GLU A 3 5.74 15.83 3.21
CA GLU A 3 6.76 16.89 3.35
C GLU A 3 7.99 16.48 4.17
N LYS A 4 7.83 15.73 5.27
CA LYS A 4 8.95 15.24 6.09
C LYS A 4 9.75 14.15 5.36
N ILE A 5 9.03 13.26 4.66
CA ILE A 5 9.66 12.19 3.88
C ILE A 5 10.32 12.76 2.62
N TRP A 6 9.71 13.78 1.99
CA TRP A 6 10.30 14.57 0.93
C TRP A 6 11.60 15.23 1.37
N HIS A 7 11.59 15.94 2.50
CA HIS A 7 12.80 16.54 3.04
C HIS A 7 13.89 15.50 3.30
N TRP A 8 13.54 14.35 3.89
CA TRP A 8 14.51 13.29 4.14
C TRP A 8 15.06 12.66 2.84
N LEU A 9 14.21 12.40 1.85
CA LEU A 9 14.61 11.85 0.54
C LEU A 9 15.41 12.84 -0.32
N CYS A 10 15.12 14.14 -0.19
CA CYS A 10 15.86 15.23 -0.83
C CYS A 10 17.20 15.50 -0.13
N GLU A 11 17.26 15.49 1.20
CA GLU A 11 18.51 15.65 1.99
C GLU A 11 19.49 14.51 1.74
N HIS A 12 18.99 13.31 1.45
CA HIS A 12 19.83 12.14 1.17
C HIS A 12 20.08 11.90 -0.33
N ASP A 13 19.76 12.89 -1.17
CA ASP A 13 20.21 13.05 -2.58
C ASP A 13 19.95 11.84 -3.50
N ARG A 14 18.85 11.11 -3.27
CA ARG A 14 18.62 9.80 -3.93
C ARG A 14 17.33 9.65 -4.69
N ILE A 15 16.44 10.64 -4.68
CA ILE A 15 15.18 10.60 -5.43
C ILE A 15 14.86 11.96 -6.03
N TYR A 16 14.63 11.96 -7.35
CA TYR A 16 14.43 13.12 -8.21
C TYR A 16 13.52 14.19 -7.58
N ALA A 17 14.12 15.34 -7.29
CA ALA A 17 13.43 16.59 -7.04
C ALA A 17 12.63 17.00 -8.30
N GLY A 18 11.33 16.73 -8.34
CA GLY A 18 10.41 17.39 -9.28
C GLY A 18 9.28 16.56 -9.88
N ASP A 19 9.31 15.23 -9.83
CA ASP A 19 8.23 14.43 -10.43
C ASP A 19 7.04 14.30 -9.45
N PRO A 20 5.81 14.72 -9.78
CA PRO A 20 4.65 14.65 -8.87
C PRO A 20 4.08 13.23 -8.69
N VAL A 21 4.75 12.21 -9.24
CA VAL A 21 4.32 10.80 -9.24
C VAL A 21 4.10 10.27 -7.82
N TRP A 22 4.87 10.75 -6.84
CA TRP A 22 4.81 10.29 -5.45
C TRP A 22 3.53 10.67 -4.72
N ILE A 23 2.82 11.69 -5.21
CA ILE A 23 1.60 12.23 -4.57
C ILE A 23 0.35 11.63 -5.21
N LYS A 24 0.48 11.14 -6.45
CA LYS A 24 -0.64 10.56 -7.20
C LYS A 24 -0.98 9.16 -6.67
N PRO A 25 -2.26 8.85 -6.46
CA PRO A 25 -2.73 7.48 -6.31
C PRO A 25 -2.23 6.59 -7.45
N LEU A 26 -1.87 5.34 -7.16
CA LEU A 26 -1.39 4.37 -8.16
C LEU A 26 -2.35 4.23 -9.36
N GLN A 27 -3.66 4.35 -9.12
CA GLN A 27 -4.69 4.25 -10.15
C GLN A 27 -4.62 5.39 -11.16
N GLN A 28 -4.13 6.57 -10.74
CA GLN A 28 -3.98 7.75 -11.57
C GLN A 28 -2.64 7.81 -12.31
N LEU A 29 -1.73 6.87 -12.03
CA LEU A 29 -0.45 6.79 -12.73
C LEU A 29 -0.60 6.23 -14.14
N SER A 30 0.07 6.88 -15.08
CA SER A 30 0.26 6.38 -16.45
C SER A 30 1.09 5.10 -16.44
N TRP A 31 1.08 4.36 -17.57
CA TRP A 31 1.91 3.16 -17.72
C TRP A 31 3.41 3.44 -17.50
N GLU A 32 3.91 4.56 -18.02
CA GLU A 32 5.31 4.95 -17.85
C GLU A 32 5.65 5.29 -16.41
N GLU A 33 4.77 6.03 -15.72
CA GLU A 33 4.91 6.33 -14.30
C GLU A 33 4.91 5.03 -13.48
N ARG A 34 3.98 4.10 -13.76
CA ARG A 34 3.95 2.76 -13.11
C ARG A 34 5.23 1.97 -13.38
N ARG A 35 5.79 2.04 -14.59
CA ARG A 35 7.06 1.37 -14.91
C ARG A 35 8.23 1.96 -14.12
N LYS A 36 8.23 3.26 -13.81
CA LYS A 36 9.19 3.86 -12.87
C LYS A 36 8.95 3.33 -11.44
N VAL A 37 7.69 3.28 -11.01
CA VAL A 37 7.27 2.78 -9.69
C VAL A 37 7.73 1.35 -9.44
N TYR A 38 7.47 0.44 -10.38
CA TYR A 38 7.84 -0.98 -10.24
C TYR A 38 9.20 -1.32 -10.87
N GLY A 39 9.91 -0.31 -11.38
CA GLY A 39 11.16 -0.45 -12.11
C GLY A 39 12.39 -0.46 -11.22
N ALA A 40 13.54 -0.09 -11.81
CA ALA A 40 14.80 0.00 -11.09
C ALA A 40 14.77 1.09 -10.00
N GLN A 41 14.08 2.20 -10.27
CA GLN A 41 13.94 3.31 -9.33
C GLN A 41 13.17 2.87 -8.09
N GLY A 42 11.97 2.29 -8.25
CA GLY A 42 11.20 1.76 -7.12
C GLY A 42 12.01 0.83 -6.22
N ARG A 43 12.77 -0.09 -6.82
CA ARG A 43 13.66 -0.98 -6.05
C ARG A 43 14.70 -0.22 -5.22
N ALA A 44 15.37 0.77 -5.80
CA ALA A 44 16.33 1.59 -5.07
C ALA A 44 15.68 2.34 -3.89
N VAL A 45 14.45 2.84 -4.07
CA VAL A 45 13.69 3.48 -2.99
C VAL A 45 13.32 2.50 -1.89
N ALA A 46 12.82 1.32 -2.25
CA ALA A 46 12.46 0.29 -1.29
C ALA A 46 13.69 -0.20 -0.50
N GLU A 47 14.84 -0.34 -1.15
CA GLU A 47 16.10 -0.68 -0.48
C GLU A 47 16.55 0.41 0.49
N LEU A 48 16.42 1.68 0.09
CA LEU A 48 16.74 2.81 0.96
C LEU A 48 15.84 2.82 2.20
N ILE A 49 14.52 2.70 2.00
CA ILE A 49 13.55 2.60 3.10
C ILE A 49 13.87 1.40 3.99
N LEU A 50 14.13 0.23 3.43
CA LEU A 50 14.50 -0.97 4.18
C LEU A 50 15.75 -0.76 5.02
N LYS A 51 16.78 -0.12 4.46
CA LYS A 51 18.01 0.18 5.19
C LYS A 51 17.72 1.08 6.38
N THR A 52 17.00 2.17 6.16
CA THR A 52 16.68 3.16 7.21
C THR A 52 15.81 2.57 8.32
N LEU A 53 14.78 1.80 7.96
CA LEU A 53 13.90 1.19 8.96
C LEU A 53 14.56 0.03 9.73
N LYS A 54 15.63 -0.56 9.19
CA LYS A 54 16.47 -1.52 9.94
C LYS A 54 17.36 -0.83 10.97
N GLU A 55 17.80 0.40 10.69
CA GLU A 55 18.67 1.19 11.57
C GLU A 55 17.87 1.84 12.71
N ASP A 56 16.59 2.16 12.50
CA ASP A 56 15.71 2.76 13.51
C ASP A 56 14.31 2.11 13.54
N THR A 57 14.06 1.31 14.58
CA THR A 57 12.78 0.62 14.79
C THR A 57 11.67 1.53 15.30
N ALA A 58 12.00 2.66 15.95
CA ALA A 58 11.00 3.65 16.35
C ALA A 58 10.46 4.38 15.13
N LEU A 59 11.36 4.72 14.19
CA LEU A 59 10.99 5.29 12.91
C LEU A 59 10.07 4.36 12.10
N ALA A 60 10.30 3.04 12.16
CA ALA A 60 9.42 2.06 11.51
C ALA A 60 7.97 2.14 12.01
N ALA A 61 7.75 2.31 13.31
CA ALA A 61 6.41 2.46 13.88
C ALA A 61 5.75 3.79 13.47
N GLU A 62 6.52 4.87 13.40
CA GLU A 62 6.02 6.16 12.89
C GLU A 62 5.59 6.06 11.43
N TRP A 63 6.38 5.39 10.60
CA TRP A 63 6.11 5.19 9.18
C TRP A 63 4.90 4.27 8.95
N GLU A 64 4.75 3.23 9.76
CA GLU A 64 3.57 2.38 9.76
C GLU A 64 2.30 3.19 10.02
N LYS A 65 2.27 3.97 11.11
CA LYS A 65 1.11 4.82 11.44
C LYS A 65 0.85 5.85 10.35
N ALA A 66 1.91 6.42 9.82
CA ALA A 66 1.87 7.42 8.77
C ALA A 66 1.20 6.87 7.49
N VAL A 67 1.65 5.72 6.99
CA VAL A 67 1.04 5.09 5.80
C VAL A 67 -0.43 4.76 6.02
N ILE A 68 -0.80 4.27 7.21
CA ILE A 68 -2.20 3.96 7.52
C ILE A 68 -3.06 5.22 7.39
N GLU A 69 -2.68 6.33 8.04
CA GLU A 69 -3.42 7.60 7.94
C GLU A 69 -3.48 8.15 6.51
N SER A 70 -2.36 8.06 5.77
CA SER A 70 -2.25 8.48 4.37
C SER A 70 -3.24 7.73 3.48
N VAL A 71 -3.28 6.40 3.58
CA VAL A 71 -4.15 5.54 2.78
C VAL A 71 -5.62 5.72 3.17
N LEU A 72 -5.92 5.86 4.46
CA LEU A 72 -7.28 6.13 4.94
C LEU A 72 -7.81 7.47 4.43
N ALA A 73 -6.99 8.54 4.48
CA ALA A 73 -7.35 9.86 3.98
C ALA A 73 -7.67 9.85 2.47
N LYS A 74 -7.07 8.91 1.72
CA LYS A 74 -7.30 8.70 0.28
C LYS A 74 -8.42 7.69 -0.03
N GLY A 75 -9.12 7.19 0.99
CA GLY A 75 -10.20 6.22 0.85
C GLY A 75 -9.72 4.82 0.43
N GLY A 76 -8.52 4.43 0.84
CA GLY A 76 -7.92 3.13 0.52
C GLY A 76 -6.97 3.15 -0.67
N ASP A 77 -6.86 4.27 -1.37
CA ASP A 77 -5.85 4.42 -2.41
C ASP A 77 -4.48 4.68 -1.81
N ARG A 78 -3.48 4.04 -2.39
CA ARG A 78 -2.07 4.21 -2.02
C ARG A 78 -1.36 4.96 -3.14
N ASP A 79 -0.50 5.89 -2.76
CA ASP A 79 0.44 6.48 -3.70
C ASP A 79 1.69 5.61 -3.85
N PHE A 80 2.66 6.10 -4.62
CA PHE A 80 3.92 5.39 -4.80
C PHE A 80 4.63 5.15 -3.46
N LEU A 81 4.73 6.17 -2.60
CA LEU A 81 5.52 6.10 -1.38
C LEU A 81 4.88 5.15 -0.37
N ASP A 82 3.55 5.26 -0.20
CA ASP A 82 2.75 4.32 0.58
C ASP A 82 3.05 2.88 0.14
N SER A 83 3.11 2.64 -1.17
CA SER A 83 3.39 1.33 -1.75
C SER A 83 4.80 0.81 -1.44
N GLN A 84 5.82 1.67 -1.49
CA GLN A 84 7.19 1.27 -1.17
C GLN A 84 7.36 0.95 0.31
N VAL A 85 6.79 1.77 1.19
CA VAL A 85 6.83 1.51 2.63
C VAL A 85 6.09 0.23 2.97
N MET A 86 4.92 0.00 2.35
CA MET A 86 4.19 -1.25 2.51
C MET A 86 4.96 -2.47 2.03
N ALA A 87 5.69 -2.35 0.91
CA ALA A 87 6.52 -3.44 0.39
C ALA A 87 7.64 -3.84 1.38
N VAL A 88 8.15 -2.87 2.14
CA VAL A 88 9.21 -3.07 3.13
C VAL A 88 8.66 -3.61 4.46
N LEU A 89 7.62 -2.97 5.00
CA LEU A 89 7.08 -3.28 6.33
C LEU A 89 6.13 -4.49 6.35
N GLY A 90 5.62 -4.89 5.19
CA GLY A 90 4.73 -6.04 5.04
C GLY A 90 3.34 -5.61 4.58
N PRO A 91 2.98 -5.87 3.31
CA PRO A 91 1.73 -5.37 2.75
C PRO A 91 0.49 -6.00 3.37
N LEU A 92 0.56 -7.28 3.76
CA LEU A 92 -0.55 -8.00 4.41
C LEU A 92 -0.87 -7.42 5.79
N LYS A 93 0.17 -7.16 6.59
CA LYS A 93 0.05 -6.57 7.93
C LYS A 93 -0.60 -5.19 7.85
N LEU A 94 -0.08 -4.33 6.98
CA LEU A 94 -0.59 -2.97 6.82
C LEU A 94 -2.00 -2.93 6.22
N ASN A 95 -2.32 -3.78 5.23
CA ASN A 95 -3.69 -3.89 4.72
C ASN A 95 -4.68 -4.31 5.80
N HIS A 96 -4.30 -5.25 6.67
CA HIS A 96 -5.14 -5.66 7.79
C HIS A 96 -5.42 -4.50 8.75
N TYR A 97 -4.38 -3.74 9.12
CA TYR A 97 -4.56 -2.58 9.99
C TYR A 97 -5.35 -1.45 9.34
N ILE A 98 -5.11 -1.15 8.05
CA ILE A 98 -5.91 -0.17 7.29
C ILE A 98 -7.38 -0.57 7.29
N THR A 99 -7.69 -1.84 7.04
CA THR A 99 -9.08 -2.34 7.01
C THR A 99 -9.74 -2.20 8.38
N ARG A 100 -9.06 -2.67 9.43
CA ARG A 100 -9.58 -2.60 10.80
C ARG A 100 -9.78 -1.16 11.27
N GLU A 101 -8.84 -0.28 10.95
CA GLU A 101 -8.92 1.13 11.33
C GLU A 101 -10.01 1.87 10.51
N ALA A 102 -10.19 1.51 9.24
CA ALA A 102 -11.30 2.01 8.43
C ALA A 102 -12.66 1.60 9.02
N GLU A 103 -12.81 0.33 9.41
CA GLU A 103 -14.01 -0.18 10.08
C GLU A 103 -14.28 0.56 11.41
N ALA A 104 -13.25 0.72 12.23
CA ALA A 104 -13.35 1.43 13.51
C ALA A 104 -13.78 2.90 13.35
N ARG A 105 -13.35 3.55 12.27
CA ARG A 105 -13.67 4.95 11.96
C ARG A 105 -14.91 5.12 11.06
N GLY A 106 -15.56 4.03 10.65
CA GLY A 106 -16.69 4.06 9.73
C GLY A 106 -16.34 4.58 8.33
N ILE A 107 -15.08 4.45 7.91
CA ILE A 107 -14.60 4.90 6.60
C ILE A 107 -14.85 3.79 5.58
N LEU A 108 -15.58 4.12 4.51
CA LEU A 108 -15.84 3.21 3.42
C LEU A 108 -14.66 3.21 2.45
N LEU A 109 -13.89 2.12 2.43
CA LEU A 109 -12.77 1.96 1.50
C LEU A 109 -13.27 1.74 0.07
N LYS A 110 -12.57 2.31 -0.92
CA LYS A 110 -12.86 2.06 -2.34
C LYS A 110 -12.70 0.58 -2.66
N THR A 111 -13.51 0.07 -3.59
CA THR A 111 -13.65 -1.35 -3.95
C THR A 111 -12.34 -2.04 -4.39
N GLY A 112 -11.33 -1.29 -4.84
CA GLY A 112 -10.01 -1.83 -5.20
C GLY A 112 -9.01 -1.94 -4.05
N ALA A 113 -9.33 -1.38 -2.87
CA ALA A 113 -8.47 -1.38 -1.69
C ALA A 113 -8.78 -2.54 -0.73
N SER A 114 -9.97 -3.16 -0.81
CA SER A 114 -10.36 -4.27 0.04
C SER A 114 -9.92 -5.61 -0.56
N GLN A 115 -8.78 -6.15 -0.12
CA GLN A 115 -8.38 -7.53 -0.45
C GLN A 115 -9.39 -8.59 0.07
N GLY A 116 -10.25 -8.23 1.03
CA GLY A 116 -11.28 -9.11 1.57
C GLY A 116 -12.33 -9.58 0.54
N GLY A 117 -12.59 -8.78 -0.51
CA GLY A 117 -13.59 -9.14 -1.52
C GLY A 117 -13.24 -10.41 -2.32
N CYS A 118 -11.97 -10.59 -2.67
CA CYS A 118 -11.54 -11.76 -3.45
C CYS A 118 -11.59 -13.06 -2.63
N MET A 119 -11.21 -13.02 -1.35
CA MET A 119 -11.27 -14.21 -0.49
C MET A 119 -12.71 -14.65 -0.24
N LEU A 120 -13.62 -13.71 0.01
CA LEU A 120 -15.05 -14.00 0.13
C LEU A 120 -15.63 -14.60 -1.16
N ALA A 121 -15.27 -14.04 -2.32
CA ALA A 121 -15.70 -14.57 -3.61
C ALA A 121 -15.22 -16.01 -3.85
N ILE A 122 -13.96 -16.32 -3.48
CA ILE A 122 -13.42 -17.69 -3.56
C ILE A 122 -14.21 -18.63 -2.65
N VAL A 123 -14.44 -18.25 -1.39
CA VAL A 123 -15.20 -19.07 -0.43
C VAL A 123 -16.62 -19.34 -0.92
N ILE A 124 -17.32 -18.32 -1.43
CA ILE A 124 -18.66 -18.46 -2.00
C ILE A 124 -18.64 -19.40 -3.21
N MET A 125 -17.67 -19.23 -4.11
CA MET A 125 -17.56 -20.08 -5.30
C MET A 125 -17.29 -21.54 -4.93
N THR A 126 -16.41 -21.79 -3.95
CA THR A 126 -16.15 -23.15 -3.44
C THR A 126 -17.40 -23.78 -2.82
N LEU A 127 -18.17 -23.02 -2.04
CA LEU A 127 -19.44 -23.47 -1.48
C LEU A 127 -20.45 -23.84 -2.58
N VAL A 128 -20.60 -23.00 -3.59
CA VAL A 128 -21.50 -23.25 -4.73
C VAL A 128 -21.10 -24.55 -5.46
N VAL A 129 -19.81 -24.72 -5.75
CA VAL A 129 -19.30 -25.95 -6.41
C VAL A 129 -19.56 -27.19 -5.55
N ALA A 130 -19.33 -27.11 -4.23
CA ALA A 130 -19.60 -28.22 -3.31
C ALA A 130 -21.08 -28.60 -3.25
N VAL A 131 -21.98 -27.60 -3.25
CA VAL A 131 -23.44 -27.83 -3.27
C VAL A 131 -23.87 -28.48 -4.59
N ILE A 132 -23.37 -27.99 -5.73
CA ILE A 132 -23.68 -28.58 -7.04
C ILE A 132 -23.20 -30.04 -7.07
N ALA A 133 -21.96 -30.30 -6.66
CA ALA A 133 -21.40 -31.64 -6.62
C ALA A 133 -22.21 -32.60 -5.75
N TRP A 134 -22.72 -32.12 -4.60
CA TRP A 134 -23.60 -32.88 -3.72
C TRP A 134 -24.96 -33.17 -4.36
N LEU A 135 -25.55 -32.21 -5.07
CA LEU A 135 -26.84 -32.37 -5.75
C LEU A 135 -26.78 -33.28 -6.99
N THR A 136 -25.60 -33.36 -7.63
CA THR A 136 -25.38 -34.20 -8.82
C THR A 136 -24.89 -35.61 -8.51
N ARG A 137 -24.67 -35.94 -7.24
CA ARG A 137 -24.21 -37.26 -6.78
C ARG A 137 -25.36 -38.05 -6.19
#